data_AF-A0A9X2VNC0-F1
#
_entry.id   AF-A0A9X2VNC0-F1
#
_cell.length_a   1.000
_cell.length_b   1.000
_cell.length_c   1.000
_cell.angle_alpha   90.00
_cell.angle_beta   90.00
_cell.angle_gamma   90.00
#
_symmetry.space_group_name_H-M   'P 1'
#
loop_
_entity.id
_entity.type
_entity.pdbx_description
1 polymer ?
#
loop_
_entity_poly.entity_id
_entity_poly.type
_entity_poly.pdbx_seq_one_letter_code
_entity_poly.pdbx_strand_id
1 'polypeptide(L)'
;MDRDDVDEVLAVRGAESDRIAQSLLAMDDHPGHDLLDSAEREAVAALWAQFEAYRRVLQEARDVRDRAERPTPADLAVLEALLTGPAVELDRRSVPLARRGLTGPAVIADRVALDELVTRMRTGYADVVDTLAAAVARHAAAEAELRELVPVRAEAHRLRALVREKIAVGDLPAVPDTLAGCRALVANLAGLLERRTELRGRLEAYRAKATGLGHAENAALSVLHRAAHDVLFTAPCDLPEATRAVGRYQRAVLDLAEAR
;
A
#
# COMPACT_ATOMS: atom_id res chain seq x y z
N MET A 1 -24.53 31.60 37.29
CA MET A 1 -23.87 30.54 38.09
C MET A 1 -23.45 31.10 39.43
N ASP A 2 -23.52 30.32 40.52
CA ASP A 2 -22.88 30.65 41.79
C ASP A 2 -21.43 30.09 41.86
N ARG A 3 -20.77 30.22 43.02
CA ARG A 3 -19.39 29.75 43.21
C ARG A 3 -19.29 28.23 43.14
N ASP A 4 -20.23 27.53 43.76
CA ASP A 4 -20.16 26.07 43.88
C ASP A 4 -20.44 25.46 42.49
N ASP A 5 -21.37 26.06 41.73
CA ASP A 5 -21.60 25.74 40.31
C ASP A 5 -20.31 25.89 39.48
N VAL A 6 -19.57 27.00 39.65
CA VAL A 6 -18.31 27.26 38.93
C VAL A 6 -17.26 26.19 39.26
N ASP A 7 -17.09 25.89 40.56
CA ASP A 7 -16.08 24.94 41.02
C ASP A 7 -16.39 23.52 40.50
N GLU A 8 -17.67 23.13 40.46
CA GLU A 8 -18.12 21.87 39.85
C GLU A 8 -17.83 21.82 38.35
N VAL A 9 -18.21 22.87 37.60
CA VAL A 9 -17.99 22.92 36.15
C VAL A 9 -16.49 22.89 35.82
N LEU A 10 -15.64 23.62 36.56
CA LEU A 10 -14.20 23.60 36.38
C LEU A 10 -13.60 22.20 36.65
N ALA A 11 -14.09 21.50 37.66
CA ALA A 11 -13.67 20.13 37.95
C ALA A 11 -14.04 19.17 36.80
N VAL A 12 -15.27 19.23 36.31
CA VAL A 12 -15.75 18.42 35.19
C VAL A 12 -14.93 18.69 33.91
N ARG A 13 -14.70 19.96 33.59
CA ARG A 13 -13.88 20.36 32.42
C ARG A 13 -12.41 19.99 32.57
N GLY A 14 -11.87 20.04 33.78
CA GLY A 14 -10.52 19.54 34.07
C GLY A 14 -10.39 18.05 33.74
N ALA A 15 -11.30 17.23 34.25
CA ALA A 15 -11.32 15.80 33.96
C ALA A 15 -11.61 15.47 32.49
N GLU A 16 -12.36 16.31 31.77
CA GLU A 16 -12.53 16.22 30.32
C GLU A 16 -11.21 16.53 29.59
N SER A 17 -10.52 17.62 29.96
CA SER A 17 -9.21 17.97 29.41
C SER A 17 -8.19 16.85 29.55
N ASP A 18 -8.14 16.19 30.71
CA ASP A 18 -7.19 15.11 30.98
C ASP A 18 -7.49 13.87 30.13
N ARG A 19 -8.77 13.53 29.95
CA ARG A 19 -9.18 12.44 29.06
C ARG A 19 -8.83 12.74 27.60
N ILE A 20 -9.08 13.96 27.14
CA ILE A 20 -8.71 14.37 25.77
C ILE A 20 -7.19 14.29 25.59
N ALA A 21 -6.40 14.79 26.55
CA ALA A 21 -4.93 14.68 26.49
C ALA A 21 -4.48 13.23 26.36
N GLN A 22 -5.04 12.31 27.16
CA GLN A 22 -4.71 10.89 27.10
C GLN A 22 -5.06 10.28 25.74
N SER A 23 -6.23 10.60 25.18
CA SER A 23 -6.61 10.13 23.84
C SER A 23 -5.69 10.64 22.74
N LEU A 24 -5.32 11.93 22.76
CA LEU A 24 -4.42 12.51 21.76
C LEU A 24 -2.99 11.95 21.87
N LEU A 25 -2.50 11.68 23.07
CA LEU A 25 -1.22 11.01 23.28
C LEU A 25 -1.24 9.57 22.75
N ALA A 26 -2.30 8.81 23.04
CA ALA A 26 -2.46 7.45 22.52
C ALA A 26 -2.56 7.41 20.98
N MET A 27 -3.11 8.45 20.37
CA MET A 27 -3.14 8.63 18.91
C MET A 27 -1.75 8.92 18.34
N ASP A 28 -0.91 9.71 19.03
CA ASP A 28 0.48 10.01 18.61
C ASP A 28 1.37 8.75 18.67
N ASP A 29 1.16 7.92 19.69
CA ASP A 29 1.83 6.61 19.86
C ASP A 29 1.33 5.53 18.88
N HIS A 30 0.31 5.83 18.06
CA HIS A 30 -0.28 4.84 17.16
C HIS A 30 0.69 4.51 16.00
N PRO A 31 0.88 3.23 15.63
CA PRO A 31 1.81 2.83 14.56
C PRO A 31 1.54 3.47 13.19
N GLY A 32 0.29 3.86 12.94
CA GLY A 32 -0.12 4.57 11.73
C GLY A 32 0.43 5.99 11.60
N HIS A 33 0.90 6.61 12.68
CA HIS A 33 1.29 8.02 12.69
C HIS A 33 2.48 8.31 11.76
N ASP A 34 3.46 7.40 11.71
CA ASP A 34 4.61 7.51 10.82
C ASP A 34 4.24 7.25 9.35
N LEU A 35 3.09 6.64 9.09
CA LEU A 35 2.61 6.26 7.75
C LEU A 35 1.70 7.30 7.11
N LEU A 36 1.38 8.38 7.83
CA LEU A 36 0.49 9.43 7.36
C LEU A 36 1.12 10.29 6.24
N ASP A 37 0.30 10.69 5.27
CA ASP A 37 0.64 11.70 4.27
C ASP A 37 0.51 13.14 4.83
N SER A 38 0.76 14.15 4.00
CA SER A 38 0.71 15.55 4.45
C SER A 38 -0.68 16.00 4.89
N ALA A 39 -1.74 15.59 4.19
CA ALA A 39 -3.10 16.00 4.53
C ALA A 39 -3.60 15.30 5.80
N GLU A 40 -3.26 14.01 5.95
CA GLU A 40 -3.56 13.23 7.14
C GLU A 40 -2.82 13.81 8.37
N ARG A 41 -1.56 14.26 8.22
CA ARG A 41 -0.81 14.96 9.28
C ARG A 41 -1.38 16.32 9.64
N GLU A 42 -1.89 17.07 8.67
CA GLU A 42 -2.58 18.34 8.94
C GLU A 42 -3.84 18.13 9.80
N ALA A 43 -4.58 17.04 9.58
CA ALA A 43 -5.73 16.69 10.40
C ALA A 43 -5.34 16.36 11.86
N VAL A 44 -4.27 15.60 12.07
CA VAL A 44 -3.70 15.34 13.41
C VAL A 44 -3.27 16.65 14.08
N ALA A 45 -2.56 17.51 13.36
CA ALA A 45 -2.11 18.80 13.87
C ALA A 45 -3.29 19.73 14.24
N ALA A 46 -4.37 19.70 13.47
CA ALA A 46 -5.58 20.45 13.77
C ALA A 46 -6.24 20.02 15.10
N LEU A 47 -6.27 18.71 15.41
CA LEU A 47 -6.77 18.23 16.71
C LEU A 47 -5.93 18.74 17.89
N TRP A 48 -4.61 18.72 17.75
CA TRP A 48 -3.71 19.30 18.76
C TRP A 48 -3.93 20.81 18.93
N ALA A 49 -4.03 21.56 17.83
CA ALA A 49 -4.29 23.00 17.87
C ALA A 49 -5.65 23.32 18.53
N GLN A 50 -6.69 22.52 18.24
CA GLN A 50 -7.99 22.62 18.89
C GLN A 50 -7.90 22.34 20.39
N PHE A 51 -7.14 21.31 20.78
CA PHE A 51 -6.93 20.99 22.19
C PHE A 51 -6.17 22.11 22.95
N GLU A 52 -5.17 22.71 22.32
CA GLU A 52 -4.48 23.88 22.88
C GLU A 52 -5.42 25.07 23.06
N ALA A 53 -6.34 25.30 22.11
CA ALA A 53 -7.36 26.34 22.23
C ALA A 53 -8.32 26.07 23.39
N TYR A 54 -8.76 24.81 23.57
CA TYR A 54 -9.56 24.38 24.72
C TYR A 54 -8.84 24.65 26.05
N ARG A 55 -7.58 24.19 26.17
CA ARG A 55 -6.76 24.37 27.37
C ARG A 55 -6.53 25.83 27.73
N ARG A 56 -6.37 26.70 26.72
CA ARG A 56 -6.19 28.13 26.94
C ARG A 56 -7.41 28.77 27.62
N VAL A 57 -8.62 28.49 27.13
CA VAL A 57 -9.85 29.00 27.73
C VAL A 57 -10.06 28.44 29.14
N LEU A 58 -9.80 27.15 29.34
CA LEU A 58 -9.93 26.52 30.66
C LEU A 58 -8.92 27.09 31.66
N GLN A 59 -7.69 27.38 31.22
CA GLN A 59 -6.69 28.04 32.07
C GLN A 59 -7.10 29.47 32.42
N GLU A 60 -7.63 30.24 31.46
CA GLU A 60 -8.15 31.58 31.72
C GLU A 60 -9.28 31.59 32.76
N ALA A 61 -10.20 30.61 32.69
CA ALA A 61 -11.27 30.47 33.68
C ALA A 61 -10.72 30.15 35.08
N ARG A 62 -9.71 29.28 35.19
CA ARG A 62 -9.02 28.99 36.47
C ARG A 62 -8.33 30.23 37.02
N ASP A 63 -7.61 30.97 36.17
CA ASP A 63 -6.92 32.19 36.57
C ASP A 63 -7.92 33.25 37.09
N VAL A 64 -9.11 33.37 36.49
CA VAL A 64 -10.18 34.26 37.00
C VAL A 64 -10.70 33.77 38.36
N ARG A 65 -10.92 32.46 38.50
CA ARG A 65 -11.43 31.86 39.74
C ARG A 65 -10.46 31.99 40.92
N ASP A 66 -9.15 31.97 40.65
CA ASP A 66 -8.07 32.02 41.65
C ASP A 66 -7.73 33.45 42.13
N ARG A 67 -8.22 34.50 41.44
CA ARG A 67 -7.95 35.90 41.81
C ARG A 67 -8.48 36.31 43.19
N ALA A 68 -9.59 35.70 43.62
CA ALA A 68 -10.24 36.07 44.87
C ALA A 68 -10.92 34.86 45.54
N GLU A 69 -10.77 34.77 46.86
CA GLU A 69 -11.43 33.72 47.66
C GLU A 69 -12.97 33.80 47.58
N ARG A 70 -13.52 35.00 47.37
CA ARG A 70 -14.94 35.24 47.05
C ARG A 70 -15.05 35.99 45.73
N PRO A 71 -15.43 35.32 44.62
CA PRO A 71 -15.64 35.96 43.33
C PRO A 71 -16.70 37.06 43.40
N THR A 72 -16.45 38.19 42.74
CA THR A 72 -17.46 39.24 42.60
C THR A 72 -18.52 38.82 41.58
N PRO A 73 -19.70 39.48 41.55
CA PRO A 73 -20.68 39.24 40.49
C PRO A 73 -20.12 39.45 39.07
N ALA A 74 -19.15 40.35 38.91
CA ALA A 74 -18.46 40.56 37.64
C ALA A 74 -17.55 39.38 37.28
N ASP A 75 -16.83 38.81 38.25
CA ASP A 75 -16.01 37.61 38.04
C ASP A 75 -16.88 36.41 37.66
N LEU A 76 -18.00 36.21 38.35
CA LEU A 76 -18.96 35.13 38.04
C LEU A 76 -19.53 35.27 36.62
N ALA A 77 -19.83 36.48 36.16
CA ALA A 77 -20.29 36.71 34.79
C ALA A 77 -19.20 36.38 33.74
N VAL A 78 -17.93 36.70 34.02
CA VAL A 78 -16.80 36.32 33.16
C VAL A 78 -16.62 34.80 33.13
N LEU A 79 -16.70 34.13 34.29
CA LEU A 79 -16.60 32.67 34.40
C LEU A 79 -17.71 31.96 33.63
N GLU A 80 -18.96 32.42 33.76
CA GLU A 80 -20.10 31.89 32.99
C GLU A 80 -19.90 32.06 31.48
N ALA A 81 -19.37 33.21 31.04
CA ALA A 81 -19.06 33.45 29.62
C ALA A 81 -17.93 32.54 29.09
N LEU A 82 -16.91 32.25 29.89
CA LEU A 82 -15.79 31.38 29.50
C LEU A 82 -16.18 29.90 29.48
N LEU A 83 -16.97 29.45 30.47
CA LEU A 83 -17.27 28.04 30.68
C LEU A 83 -18.46 27.54 29.85
N THR A 84 -19.41 28.43 29.57
CA THR A 84 -20.68 28.07 28.93
C THR A 84 -20.92 28.84 27.62
N GLY A 85 -20.28 30.00 27.45
CA GLY A 85 -20.38 30.84 26.27
C GLY A 85 -19.36 30.50 25.17
N PRO A 86 -19.45 31.18 24.01
CA PRO A 86 -18.54 31.00 22.88
C PRO A 86 -17.19 31.70 23.14
N ALA A 87 -16.30 31.02 23.86
CA ALA A 87 -15.01 31.55 24.30
C ALA A 87 -13.80 31.00 23.51
N VAL A 88 -13.92 29.85 22.85
CA VAL A 88 -12.83 29.22 22.11
C VAL A 88 -12.70 29.83 20.73
N GLU A 89 -11.55 30.42 20.41
CA GLU A 89 -11.25 30.93 19.06
C GLU A 89 -10.65 29.83 18.19
N LEU A 90 -11.35 29.44 17.12
CA LEU A 90 -10.89 28.38 16.18
C LEU A 90 -10.24 28.93 14.92
N ASP A 91 -10.73 30.06 14.42
CA ASP A 91 -10.38 30.52 13.08
C ASP A 91 -10.16 32.04 13.09
N ARG A 92 -8.89 32.49 13.14
CA ARG A 92 -8.55 33.93 13.10
C ARG A 92 -8.36 34.38 11.66
N ARG A 93 -9.40 34.95 11.07
CA ARG A 93 -9.33 35.50 9.70
C ARG A 93 -9.07 37.00 9.74
N SER A 94 -7.99 37.43 9.09
CA SER A 94 -7.72 38.85 8.90
C SER A 94 -8.78 39.44 7.95
N VAL A 95 -9.40 40.54 8.36
CA VAL A 95 -10.36 41.26 7.50
C VAL A 95 -9.56 42.11 6.51
N PRO A 96 -9.71 41.91 5.18
CA PRO A 96 -9.03 42.73 4.18
C PRO A 96 -9.33 44.21 4.36
N LEU A 97 -8.34 45.10 4.15
CA LEU A 97 -8.50 46.55 4.33
C LEU A 97 -9.73 47.14 3.62
N ALA A 98 -10.06 46.65 2.42
CA ALA A 98 -11.23 47.07 1.66
C ALA A 98 -12.59 46.76 2.33
N ARG A 99 -12.62 45.83 3.28
CA ARG A 99 -13.80 45.44 4.08
C ARG A 99 -13.67 45.87 5.55
N ARG A 100 -12.62 46.62 5.89
CA ARG A 100 -12.33 47.06 7.27
C ARG A 100 -12.88 48.49 7.44
N GLY A 101 -13.84 48.68 8.33
CA GLY A 101 -14.28 50.02 8.73
C GLY A 101 -13.20 50.72 9.56
N LEU A 102 -13.21 52.07 9.61
CA LEU A 102 -12.24 52.87 10.40
C LEU A 102 -12.19 52.47 11.88
N THR A 103 -13.31 51.96 12.42
CA THR A 103 -13.43 51.40 13.78
C THR A 103 -13.86 49.91 13.78
N GLY A 104 -13.85 49.27 12.61
CA GLY A 104 -14.27 47.87 12.46
C GLY A 104 -13.17 46.89 12.89
N PRO A 105 -13.55 45.66 13.29
CA PRO A 105 -12.58 44.67 13.76
C PRO A 105 -11.57 44.30 12.66
N ALA A 106 -10.30 44.24 13.05
CA ALA A 106 -9.20 43.88 12.15
C ALA A 106 -9.15 42.37 11.85
N VAL A 107 -9.76 41.56 12.72
CA VAL A 107 -9.81 40.11 12.71
C VAL A 107 -11.22 39.69 13.11
N ILE A 108 -11.78 38.71 12.41
CA ILE A 108 -12.97 37.99 12.87
C ILE A 108 -12.48 36.62 13.33
N ALA A 109 -12.70 36.31 14.60
CA ALA A 109 -12.46 34.99 15.16
C ALA A 109 -13.78 34.23 15.19
N ASP A 110 -13.84 33.07 14.54
CA ASP A 110 -14.95 32.15 14.80
C ASP A 110 -14.82 31.64 16.24
N ARG A 111 -15.89 31.83 17.03
CA ARG A 111 -15.91 31.50 18.45
C ARG A 111 -16.97 30.45 18.74
N VAL A 112 -16.55 29.38 19.40
CA VAL A 112 -17.43 28.28 19.80
C VAL A 112 -17.37 28.05 21.30
N ALA A 113 -18.41 27.42 21.83
CA ALA A 113 -18.41 26.96 23.22
C ALA A 113 -17.47 25.75 23.39
N LEU A 114 -17.01 25.51 24.62
CA LEU A 114 -16.17 24.35 24.95
C LEU A 114 -16.82 23.02 24.53
N ASP A 115 -18.13 22.85 24.78
CA ASP A 115 -18.89 21.64 24.39
C ASP A 115 -18.94 21.41 22.88
N GLU A 116 -19.13 22.50 22.13
CA GLU A 116 -19.16 22.43 20.68
C GLU A 116 -17.78 22.06 20.14
N LEU A 117 -16.71 22.65 20.68
CA LEU A 117 -15.35 22.25 20.31
C LEU A 117 -15.12 20.77 20.61
N VAL A 118 -15.44 20.29 21.80
CA VAL A 118 -15.26 18.88 22.16
C VAL A 118 -16.06 17.95 21.23
N THR A 119 -17.26 18.35 20.83
CA THR A 119 -18.04 17.60 19.83
C THR A 119 -17.33 17.54 18.48
N ARG A 120 -16.82 18.67 17.98
CA ARG A 120 -16.02 18.73 16.74
C ARG A 120 -14.74 17.90 16.84
N MET A 121 -14.03 17.98 17.98
CA MET A 121 -12.83 17.19 18.26
C MET A 121 -13.12 15.70 18.30
N ARG A 122 -14.24 15.26 18.89
CA ARG A 122 -14.63 13.84 18.90
C ARG A 122 -14.86 13.31 17.49
N THR A 123 -15.52 14.09 16.62
CA THR A 123 -15.68 13.73 15.21
C THR A 123 -14.34 13.66 14.50
N GLY A 124 -13.52 14.71 14.59
CA GLY A 124 -12.20 14.73 13.95
C GLY A 124 -11.26 13.63 14.46
N TYR A 125 -11.32 13.31 15.75
CA TYR A 125 -10.55 12.22 16.34
C TYR A 125 -10.96 10.86 15.77
N ALA A 126 -12.27 10.60 15.63
CA ALA A 126 -12.76 9.36 15.02
C ALA A 126 -12.25 9.23 13.57
N ASP A 127 -12.36 10.29 12.78
CA ASP A 127 -11.88 10.32 11.40
C ASP A 127 -10.36 10.07 11.31
N VAL A 128 -9.58 10.65 12.22
CA VAL A 128 -8.13 10.46 12.29
C VAL A 128 -7.76 9.03 12.71
N VAL A 129 -8.47 8.44 13.67
CA VAL A 129 -8.25 7.03 14.07
C VAL A 129 -8.53 6.07 12.92
N ASP A 130 -9.62 6.29 12.17
CA ASP A 130 -9.93 5.49 10.98
C ASP A 130 -8.85 5.65 9.90
N THR A 131 -8.34 6.87 9.71
CA THR A 131 -7.24 7.17 8.80
C THR A 131 -5.93 6.47 9.19
N LEU A 132 -5.58 6.51 10.48
CA LEU A 132 -4.41 5.83 11.04
C LEU A 132 -4.49 4.31 10.83
N ALA A 133 -5.66 3.71 11.07
CA ALA A 133 -5.89 2.29 10.83
C ALA A 133 -5.78 1.94 9.34
N ALA A 134 -6.34 2.78 8.46
CA ALA A 134 -6.24 2.62 7.01
C ALA A 134 -4.78 2.74 6.53
N ALA A 135 -3.98 3.65 7.08
CA ALA A 135 -2.56 3.79 6.75
C ALA A 135 -1.75 2.53 7.10
N VAL A 136 -1.97 1.95 8.29
CA VAL A 136 -1.37 0.66 8.67
C VAL A 136 -1.78 -0.46 7.72
N ALA A 137 -3.06 -0.55 7.37
CA ALA A 137 -3.56 -1.56 6.44
C ALA A 137 -2.96 -1.41 5.03
N ARG A 138 -2.85 -0.18 4.50
CA ARG A 138 -2.19 0.12 3.22
C ARG A 138 -0.72 -0.34 3.23
N HIS A 139 0.00 -0.02 4.30
CA HIS A 139 1.40 -0.40 4.44
C HIS A 139 1.58 -1.91 4.51
N ALA A 140 0.80 -2.61 5.35
CA ALA A 140 0.85 -4.06 5.45
C ALA A 140 0.51 -4.78 4.13
N ALA A 141 -0.44 -4.23 3.36
CA ALA A 141 -0.77 -4.75 2.03
C ALA A 141 0.39 -4.58 1.04
N ALA A 142 1.04 -3.42 1.03
CA ALA A 142 2.21 -3.17 0.19
C ALA A 142 3.39 -4.11 0.54
N GLU A 143 3.64 -4.35 1.83
CA GLU A 143 4.65 -5.32 2.27
C GLU A 143 4.31 -6.76 1.84
N ALA A 144 3.04 -7.15 1.90
CA ALA A 144 2.59 -8.46 1.46
C ALA A 144 2.78 -8.64 -0.06
N GLU A 145 2.43 -7.64 -0.85
CA GLU A 145 2.66 -7.65 -2.30
C GLU A 145 4.15 -7.77 -2.62
N LEU A 146 5.01 -7.01 -1.94
CA LEU A 146 6.46 -7.08 -2.13
C LEU A 146 7.00 -8.48 -1.76
N ARG A 147 6.52 -9.06 -0.65
CA ARG A 147 6.91 -10.40 -0.19
C ARG A 147 6.59 -11.47 -1.23
N GLU A 148 5.48 -11.33 -1.96
CA GLU A 148 5.15 -12.22 -3.09
C GLU A 148 5.96 -11.90 -4.36
N LEU A 149 6.17 -10.63 -4.67
CA LEU A 149 6.84 -10.19 -5.88
C LEU A 149 8.31 -10.60 -5.92
N VAL A 150 9.04 -10.40 -4.82
CA VAL A 150 10.49 -10.64 -4.73
C VAL A 150 10.91 -12.03 -5.22
N PRO A 151 10.34 -13.15 -4.72
CA PRO A 151 10.74 -14.49 -5.17
C PRO A 151 10.36 -14.76 -6.63
N VAL A 152 9.19 -14.32 -7.08
CA VAL A 152 8.72 -14.54 -8.46
C VAL A 152 9.59 -13.75 -9.45
N ARG A 153 10.01 -12.54 -9.08
CA ARG A 153 10.92 -11.72 -9.88
C ARG A 153 12.32 -12.34 -9.96
N ALA A 154 12.82 -12.86 -8.85
CA ALA A 154 14.09 -13.60 -8.84
C ALA A 154 14.04 -14.84 -9.75
N GLU A 155 12.92 -15.57 -9.74
CA GLU A 155 12.71 -16.72 -10.64
C GLU A 155 12.62 -16.28 -12.11
N ALA A 156 11.93 -15.17 -12.41
CA ALA A 156 11.88 -14.63 -13.76
C ALA A 156 13.29 -14.30 -14.28
N HIS A 157 14.15 -13.69 -13.46
CA HIS A 157 15.55 -13.43 -13.83
C HIS A 157 16.33 -14.73 -14.06
N ARG A 158 16.16 -15.74 -13.19
CA ARG A 158 16.82 -17.04 -13.31
C ARG A 158 16.43 -17.76 -14.60
N LEU A 159 15.13 -17.92 -14.86
CA LEU A 159 14.63 -18.55 -16.08
C LEU A 159 15.04 -17.78 -17.33
N ARG A 160 15.06 -16.45 -17.27
CA ARG A 160 15.49 -15.61 -18.40
C ARG A 160 16.95 -15.86 -18.75
N ALA A 161 17.83 -15.99 -17.75
CA ALA A 161 19.22 -16.37 -17.97
C ALA A 161 19.34 -17.78 -18.58
N LEU A 162 18.59 -18.74 -18.04
CA LEU A 162 18.61 -20.11 -18.54
C LEU A 162 18.08 -20.24 -19.98
N VAL A 163 17.00 -19.54 -20.32
CA VAL A 163 16.46 -19.51 -21.69
C VAL A 163 17.48 -18.91 -22.66
N ARG A 164 18.15 -17.80 -22.30
CA ARG A 164 19.23 -17.24 -23.13
C ARG A 164 20.36 -18.21 -23.38
N GLU A 165 20.71 -19.02 -22.38
CA GLU A 165 21.76 -20.02 -22.50
C GLU A 165 21.33 -21.22 -23.35
N LYS A 166 20.09 -21.70 -23.17
CA LYS A 166 19.66 -23.01 -23.69
C LYS A 166 18.84 -22.94 -24.98
N ILE A 167 18.17 -21.83 -25.25
CA ILE A 167 17.22 -21.67 -26.36
C ILE A 167 17.65 -20.50 -27.25
N ALA A 168 17.67 -20.73 -28.56
CA ALA A 168 17.92 -19.66 -29.53
C ALA A 168 16.64 -18.83 -29.65
N VAL A 169 16.58 -17.76 -28.86
CA VAL A 169 15.50 -16.77 -28.88
C VAL A 169 16.08 -15.42 -29.28
N GLY A 170 15.24 -14.58 -29.89
CA GLY A 170 15.54 -13.16 -30.05
C GLY A 170 15.52 -12.42 -28.70
N ASP A 171 15.29 -11.12 -28.74
CA ASP A 171 15.24 -10.32 -27.53
C ASP A 171 14.14 -10.79 -26.58
N LEU A 172 14.56 -11.26 -25.40
CA LEU A 172 13.64 -11.57 -24.31
C LEU A 172 13.18 -10.28 -23.64
N PRO A 173 11.88 -10.16 -23.32
CA PRO A 173 11.35 -9.00 -22.61
C PRO A 173 12.10 -8.77 -21.30
N ALA A 174 12.13 -7.50 -20.87
CA ALA A 174 12.63 -7.16 -19.54
C ALA A 174 11.75 -7.82 -18.46
N VAL A 175 12.34 -8.03 -17.28
CA VAL A 175 11.57 -8.53 -16.13
C VAL A 175 10.67 -7.40 -15.62
N PRO A 176 9.34 -7.58 -15.61
CA PRO A 176 8.43 -6.53 -15.15
C PRO A 176 8.57 -6.21 -13.66
N ASP A 177 8.06 -5.05 -13.24
CA ASP A 177 7.99 -4.66 -11.84
C ASP A 177 6.69 -5.11 -11.15
N THR A 178 5.75 -5.70 -11.90
CA THR A 178 4.46 -6.17 -11.35
C THR A 178 4.44 -7.68 -11.14
N LEU A 179 3.69 -8.13 -10.13
CA LEU A 179 3.55 -9.55 -9.81
C LEU A 179 2.91 -10.33 -10.96
N ALA A 180 1.83 -9.81 -11.54
CA ALA A 180 1.15 -10.40 -12.69
C ALA A 180 2.09 -10.50 -13.91
N GLY A 181 2.87 -9.45 -14.18
CA GLY A 181 3.86 -9.44 -15.25
C GLY A 181 4.97 -10.47 -15.04
N CYS A 182 5.51 -10.56 -13.82
CA CYS A 182 6.53 -11.56 -13.49
C CYS A 182 5.99 -13.00 -13.65
N ARG A 183 4.77 -13.28 -13.17
CA ARG A 183 4.13 -14.60 -13.31
C ARG A 183 3.94 -14.99 -14.78
N ALA A 184 3.43 -14.07 -15.61
CA ALA A 184 3.27 -14.30 -17.04
C ALA A 184 4.62 -14.57 -17.72
N LEU A 185 5.67 -13.81 -17.37
CA LEU A 185 7.01 -14.03 -17.90
C LEU A 185 7.57 -15.41 -17.48
N VAL A 186 7.46 -15.78 -16.20
CA VAL A 186 7.88 -17.09 -15.69
C VAL A 186 7.20 -18.22 -16.46
N ALA A 187 5.87 -18.16 -16.63
CA ALA A 187 5.12 -19.17 -17.37
C ALA A 187 5.60 -19.31 -18.83
N ASN A 188 5.81 -18.19 -19.52
CA ASN A 188 6.31 -18.20 -20.89
C ASN A 188 7.71 -18.80 -21.01
N LEU A 189 8.64 -18.40 -20.12
CA LEU A 189 10.02 -18.88 -20.15
C LEU A 189 10.12 -20.37 -19.77
N ALA A 190 9.37 -20.80 -18.75
CA ALA A 190 9.27 -22.20 -18.39
C ALA A 190 8.74 -23.04 -19.55
N GLY A 191 7.68 -22.57 -20.23
CA GLY A 191 7.10 -23.25 -21.40
C GLY A 191 8.08 -23.48 -22.55
N LEU A 192 9.04 -22.57 -22.78
CA LEU A 192 10.09 -22.76 -23.79
C LEU A 192 11.05 -23.90 -23.42
N LEU A 193 11.45 -23.98 -22.14
CA LEU A 193 12.33 -25.03 -21.64
C LEU A 193 11.62 -26.38 -21.61
N GLU A 194 10.36 -26.41 -21.18
CA GLU A 194 9.49 -27.59 -21.20
C GLU A 194 9.32 -28.10 -22.63
N ARG A 195 9.08 -27.21 -23.60
CA ARG A 195 8.96 -27.60 -25.01
C ARG A 195 10.22 -28.28 -25.53
N ARG A 196 11.42 -27.81 -25.13
CA ARG A 196 12.68 -28.49 -25.47
C ARG A 196 12.73 -29.90 -24.88
N THR A 197 12.36 -30.05 -23.61
CA THR A 197 12.33 -31.35 -22.92
C THR A 197 11.33 -32.31 -23.56
N GLU A 198 10.14 -31.83 -23.91
CA GLU A 198 9.10 -32.60 -24.62
C GLU A 198 9.61 -33.11 -25.97
N LEU A 199 10.24 -32.24 -26.78
CA LEU A 199 10.77 -32.62 -28.08
C LEU A 199 11.86 -33.70 -27.98
N ARG A 200 12.70 -33.67 -26.94
CA ARG A 200 13.70 -34.72 -26.68
C ARG A 200 13.04 -36.05 -26.37
N GLY A 201 12.09 -36.06 -25.43
CA GLY A 201 11.35 -37.28 -25.08
C GLY A 201 10.62 -37.86 -26.29
N ARG A 202 10.03 -37.00 -27.13
CA ARG A 202 9.38 -37.44 -28.38
C ARG A 202 10.38 -38.05 -29.37
N LEU A 203 11.54 -37.44 -29.56
CA LEU A 203 12.59 -37.98 -30.44
C LEU A 203 13.05 -39.36 -29.97
N GLU A 204 13.28 -39.52 -28.67
CA GLU A 204 13.69 -40.78 -28.04
C GLU A 204 12.61 -41.87 -28.20
N ALA A 205 11.35 -41.53 -27.96
CA ALA A 205 10.22 -42.45 -28.13
C ALA A 205 10.11 -42.99 -29.58
N TYR A 206 10.22 -42.12 -30.58
CA TYR A 206 10.19 -42.54 -31.99
C TYR A 206 11.46 -43.30 -32.41
N ARG A 207 12.60 -43.07 -31.76
CA ARG A 207 13.80 -43.90 -31.93
C ARG A 207 13.59 -45.32 -31.43
N ALA A 208 13.00 -45.46 -30.25
CA ALA A 208 12.64 -46.77 -29.71
C ALA A 208 11.64 -47.49 -30.63
N LYS A 209 10.61 -46.80 -31.13
CA LYS A 209 9.64 -47.37 -32.07
C LYS A 209 10.28 -47.87 -33.37
N ALA A 210 11.12 -47.04 -34.01
CA ALA A 210 11.83 -47.44 -35.23
C ALA A 210 12.69 -48.70 -35.02
N THR A 211 13.33 -48.79 -33.86
CA THR A 211 14.14 -49.96 -33.46
C THR A 211 13.26 -51.20 -33.28
N GLY A 212 12.13 -51.09 -32.57
CA GLY A 212 11.18 -52.19 -32.39
C GLY A 212 10.56 -52.68 -33.70
N LEU A 213 10.46 -51.82 -34.72
CA LEU A 213 10.05 -52.20 -36.06
C LEU A 213 11.19 -52.80 -36.91
N GLY A 214 12.40 -52.96 -36.37
CA GLY A 214 13.54 -53.52 -37.12
C GLY A 214 14.16 -52.55 -38.13
N HIS A 215 13.91 -51.24 -38.01
CA HIS A 215 14.48 -50.22 -38.90
C HIS A 215 15.68 -49.50 -38.27
N ALA A 216 16.38 -50.14 -37.32
CA ALA A 216 17.53 -49.55 -36.63
C ALA A 216 18.68 -49.16 -37.57
N GLU A 217 18.89 -49.94 -38.64
CA GLU A 217 19.95 -49.72 -39.64
C GLU A 217 19.46 -48.93 -40.87
N ASN A 218 18.22 -48.43 -40.85
CA ASN A 218 17.70 -47.63 -41.97
C ASN A 218 18.50 -46.32 -42.08
N ALA A 219 19.23 -46.17 -43.18
CA ALA A 219 20.11 -45.03 -43.41
C ALA A 219 19.35 -43.68 -43.46
N ALA A 220 18.15 -43.65 -44.04
CA ALA A 220 17.34 -42.44 -44.14
C ALA A 220 16.82 -42.01 -42.75
N LEU A 221 16.32 -42.94 -41.94
CA LEU A 221 15.92 -42.66 -40.56
C LEU A 221 17.11 -42.20 -39.71
N SER A 222 18.30 -42.80 -39.90
CA SER A 222 19.51 -42.42 -39.19
C SER A 222 19.92 -40.96 -39.48
N VAL A 223 19.80 -40.51 -40.72
CA VAL A 223 20.07 -39.10 -41.11
C VAL A 223 19.06 -38.16 -40.45
N LEU A 224 17.76 -38.48 -40.52
CA LEU A 224 16.71 -37.65 -39.93
C LEU A 224 16.82 -37.58 -38.40
N HIS A 225 17.16 -38.70 -37.75
CA HIS A 225 17.38 -38.73 -36.30
C HIS A 225 18.56 -37.85 -35.90
N ARG A 226 19.71 -37.97 -36.58
CA ARG A 226 20.89 -37.13 -36.31
C ARG A 226 20.55 -35.64 -36.46
N ALA A 227 19.90 -35.26 -37.55
CA ALA A 227 19.50 -33.86 -37.75
C ALA A 227 18.61 -33.32 -36.60
N ALA A 228 17.64 -34.11 -36.13
CA ALA A 228 16.82 -33.72 -34.98
C ALA A 228 17.61 -33.68 -33.67
N HIS A 229 18.50 -34.64 -33.46
CA HIS A 229 19.35 -34.72 -32.27
C HIS A 229 20.32 -33.53 -32.19
N ASP A 230 21.00 -33.19 -33.29
CA ASP A 230 22.00 -32.12 -33.32
C ASP A 230 21.39 -30.77 -32.92
N VAL A 231 20.20 -30.45 -33.42
CA VAL A 231 19.51 -29.20 -33.04
C VAL A 231 19.03 -29.23 -31.58
N LEU A 232 18.50 -30.35 -31.09
CA LEU A 232 17.93 -30.45 -29.73
C LEU A 232 18.97 -30.52 -28.61
N PHE A 233 20.12 -31.13 -28.87
CA PHE A 233 21.15 -31.39 -27.88
C PHE A 233 22.31 -30.39 -27.92
N THR A 234 22.31 -29.49 -28.91
CA THR A 234 23.18 -28.30 -28.93
C THR A 234 22.51 -27.13 -28.17
N ALA A 235 23.31 -26.22 -27.61
CA ALA A 235 22.85 -24.99 -27.00
C ALA A 235 23.58 -23.79 -27.66
N PRO A 236 22.85 -22.71 -28.01
CA PRO A 236 21.40 -22.53 -27.88
C PRO A 236 20.60 -23.35 -28.93
N CYS A 237 19.46 -23.91 -28.52
CA CYS A 237 18.59 -24.75 -29.36
C CYS A 237 17.54 -23.91 -30.11
N ASP A 238 17.50 -24.01 -31.44
CA ASP A 238 16.41 -23.44 -32.26
C ASP A 238 15.15 -24.32 -32.15
N LEU A 239 14.18 -23.89 -31.33
CA LEU A 239 12.93 -24.64 -31.10
C LEU A 239 12.07 -24.82 -32.36
N PRO A 240 11.87 -23.78 -33.21
CA PRO A 240 11.22 -23.95 -34.50
C PRO A 240 11.86 -25.04 -35.37
N GLU A 241 13.19 -25.01 -35.55
CA GLU A 241 13.86 -26.01 -36.39
C GLU A 241 13.87 -27.39 -35.74
N ALA A 242 14.08 -27.48 -34.43
CA ALA A 242 13.96 -28.73 -33.69
C ALA A 242 12.58 -29.36 -33.86
N THR A 243 11.52 -28.55 -33.81
CA THR A 243 10.14 -29.02 -34.01
C THR A 243 9.96 -29.61 -35.41
N ARG A 244 10.47 -28.95 -36.45
CA ARG A 244 10.40 -29.45 -37.83
C ARG A 244 11.21 -30.73 -38.00
N ALA A 245 12.43 -30.78 -37.46
CA ALA A 245 13.33 -31.93 -37.57
C ALA A 245 12.74 -33.18 -36.90
N VAL A 246 12.22 -33.04 -35.67
CA VAL A 246 11.51 -34.12 -34.97
C VAL A 246 10.27 -34.56 -35.75
N GLY A 247 9.50 -33.62 -36.32
CA GLY A 247 8.32 -33.95 -37.12
C GLY A 247 8.65 -34.66 -38.44
N ARG A 248 9.78 -34.35 -39.09
CA ARG A 248 10.27 -35.11 -40.26
C ARG A 248 10.64 -36.54 -39.87
N TYR A 249 11.39 -36.72 -38.79
CA TYR A 249 11.75 -38.04 -38.28
C TYR A 249 10.53 -38.87 -37.89
N GLN A 250 9.60 -38.28 -37.13
CA GLN A 250 8.35 -38.93 -36.71
C GLN A 250 7.53 -39.44 -37.89
N ARG A 251 7.30 -38.61 -38.92
CA ARG A 251 6.53 -39.01 -40.11
C ARG A 251 7.18 -40.18 -40.84
N ALA A 252 8.49 -40.13 -41.08
CA ALA A 252 9.19 -41.22 -41.75
C ALA A 252 9.11 -42.56 -40.99
N VAL A 253 9.11 -42.53 -39.65
CA VAL A 253 8.92 -43.74 -38.83
C VAL A 253 7.49 -44.29 -38.95
N LEU A 254 6.49 -43.41 -39.04
CA LEU A 254 5.09 -43.80 -39.19
C LEU A 254 4.80 -44.35 -40.59
N ASP A 255 5.29 -43.71 -41.64
CA ASP A 255 5.11 -44.17 -43.03
C ASP A 255 5.67 -45.60 -43.23
N LEU A 256 6.82 -45.90 -42.63
CA LEU A 256 7.42 -47.25 -42.64
C LEU A 256 6.62 -48.27 -41.82
N ALA A 257 5.94 -47.82 -40.76
CA ALA A 257 5.08 -48.68 -39.96
C ALA A 257 3.78 -49.04 -40.69
N GLU A 258 3.26 -48.12 -41.51
CA GLU A 258 2.05 -48.30 -42.33
C GLU A 258 2.31 -49.12 -43.60
N ALA A 259 3.54 -49.08 -44.12
CA ALA A 259 3.96 -49.85 -45.29
C ALA A 259 4.25 -51.35 -45.00
N ARG A 260 3.99 -51.81 -43.77
CA ARG A 260 4.23 -53.18 -43.28
C ARG A 260 2.94 -53.97 -43.16
#